data_AF-A0A7R9MBR6-F1
#
_entry.id   AF-A0A7R9MBR6-F1
#
_cell.length_a   1.000
_cell.length_b   1.000
_cell.length_c   1.000
_cell.angle_alpha   90.00
_cell.angle_beta   90.00
_cell.angle_gamma   90.00
#
_symmetry.space_group_name_H-M   'P 1'
#
loop_
_entity.id
_entity.type
_entity.pdbx_description
1 polymer ?
#
loop_
_entity_poly.entity_id
_entity_poly.type
_entity_poly.pdbx_seq_one_letter_code
_entity_poly.pdbx_strand_id
1 'polypeptide(L)'
;MFANPSVDTIAVRLKSGSINGKRMTFDGKSLSVFLGIPYAKPPVNELRFQKPQPIQHIPDPYDATQWPKACIHQKLHENYLNPEMSEDCLYLNIWSPSEPKPTGALKPVMFWIHGGAMQFGSSVEKWYSGQALAAMGDVVVVTINYRLNIFGMLYTGVKHTGASGNMGLWDQALALQWVVDNISSFGGDPHNITVFGQSAGSMSTSVHILSPITRHLFQRAIMMSGAATNNVCTPQTLEREWYKRVVNTGCGDSDPNSQEFTPHMIECLQKAPVAQLLKAVGPQLTACELDFLVDGQFIPKNPIEMLKSGDYRQDLDLLIGTVANEGTMVMAFYMDPVKFNR
;
A
#
# COMPACT_ATOMS: atom_id res chain seq x y z
N MET A 1 39.73 12.21 15.50
CA MET A 1 38.27 12.12 15.69
C MET A 1 37.63 12.88 14.54
N PHE A 2 37.18 12.18 13.51
CA PHE A 2 36.35 12.79 12.47
C PHE A 2 34.94 12.87 13.04
N ALA A 3 34.46 14.08 13.29
CA ALA A 3 33.07 14.30 13.64
C ALA A 3 32.21 13.74 12.50
N ASN A 4 31.30 12.82 12.83
CA ASN A 4 30.22 12.46 11.91
C ASN A 4 29.55 13.76 11.46
N PRO A 5 29.33 13.98 10.14
CA PRO A 5 28.61 15.17 9.69
C PRO A 5 27.26 15.18 10.41
N SER A 6 27.02 16.22 11.23
CA SER A 6 25.77 16.39 11.95
C SER A 6 24.65 16.44 10.91
N VAL A 7 23.82 15.39 10.88
CA VAL A 7 22.59 15.41 10.08
C VAL A 7 21.82 16.65 10.53
N ASP A 8 21.55 17.56 9.61
CA ASP A 8 20.74 18.74 9.89
C ASP A 8 19.30 18.26 10.17
N THR A 9 19.01 18.12 11.46
CA THR A 9 17.79 17.49 11.96
C THR A 9 16.67 18.52 12.05
N ILE A 10 15.45 18.05 11.81
CA ILE A 10 14.25 18.88 11.86
C ILE A 10 13.16 18.13 12.62
N ALA A 11 12.44 18.79 13.51
CA ALA A 11 11.45 18.15 14.38
C ALA A 11 10.03 18.63 14.08
N VAL A 12 9.07 17.71 14.13
CA VAL A 12 7.64 17.97 14.01
C VAL A 12 6.93 17.39 15.22
N ARG A 13 6.09 18.18 15.89
CA ARG A 13 5.28 17.71 17.01
C ARG A 13 3.90 17.27 16.51
N LEU A 14 3.55 16.01 16.77
CA LEU A 14 2.20 15.47 16.57
C LEU A 14 1.51 15.26 17.92
N LYS A 15 0.22 14.89 17.88
CA LYS A 15 -0.50 14.45 19.08
C LYS A 15 0.07 13.14 19.66
N SER A 16 0.61 12.27 18.81
CA SER A 16 1.15 10.95 19.17
C SER A 16 2.59 10.97 19.68
N GLY A 17 3.33 12.08 19.49
CA GLY A 17 4.75 12.23 19.85
C GLY A 17 5.47 13.21 18.93
N SER A 18 6.77 13.46 19.16
CA SER A 18 7.61 14.23 18.24
C SER A 18 8.31 13.31 17.24
N ILE A 19 8.48 13.79 16.02
CA ILE A 19 9.17 13.08 14.93
C ILE A 19 10.36 13.92 14.50
N ASN A 20 11.54 13.32 14.49
CA ASN A 20 12.76 13.90 13.94
C ASN A 20 12.95 13.41 12.50
N GLY A 21 12.97 14.33 11.55
CA GLY A 21 13.40 14.11 10.18
C GLY A 21 14.75 14.75 9.90
N LYS A 22 15.06 14.91 8.61
CA LYS A 22 16.28 15.54 8.11
C LYS A 22 15.97 16.60 7.06
N ARG A 23 16.83 17.60 6.96
CA ARG A 23 16.86 18.50 5.80
C ARG A 23 17.66 17.88 4.66
N MET A 24 17.24 18.15 3.44
CA MET A 24 18.03 17.83 2.24
C MET A 24 17.85 18.90 1.17
N THR A 25 18.81 19.00 0.26
CA THR A 25 18.71 19.89 -0.91
C THR A 25 18.53 19.06 -2.16
N PHE A 26 17.55 19.41 -2.99
CA PHE A 26 17.34 18.82 -4.31
C PHE A 26 17.15 19.94 -5.32
N ASP A 27 17.99 19.97 -6.37
CA ASP A 27 17.98 20.99 -7.42
C ASP A 27 17.93 22.43 -6.87
N GLY A 28 18.80 22.72 -5.88
CA GLY A 28 18.88 24.03 -5.22
C GLY A 28 17.74 24.36 -4.24
N LYS A 29 16.73 23.50 -4.09
CA LYS A 29 15.62 23.70 -3.14
C LYS A 29 15.81 22.87 -1.87
N SER A 30 15.58 23.49 -0.71
CA SER A 30 15.59 22.81 0.59
C SER A 30 14.27 22.06 0.81
N LEU A 31 14.36 20.83 1.31
CA LEU A 31 13.23 19.97 1.66
C LEU A 31 13.37 19.48 3.10
N SER A 32 12.25 19.41 3.80
CA SER A 32 12.08 18.67 5.04
C SER A 32 11.64 17.24 4.71
N VAL A 33 12.39 16.24 5.18
CA VAL A 33 12.18 14.84 4.81
C VAL A 33 12.05 13.96 6.05
N PHE A 34 10.99 13.17 6.07
CA PHE A 34 10.67 12.23 7.13
C PHE A 34 10.41 10.87 6.50
N LEU A 35 11.21 9.88 6.85
CA LEU A 35 11.19 8.54 6.29
C LEU A 35 10.81 7.54 7.39
N GLY A 36 9.96 6.57 7.06
CA GLY A 36 9.64 5.49 7.99
C GLY A 36 8.81 5.91 9.19
N ILE A 37 7.83 6.80 9.02
CA ILE A 37 6.88 7.16 10.08
C ILE A 37 5.83 6.03 10.21
N PRO A 38 5.66 5.40 11.39
CA PRO A 38 4.66 4.36 11.57
C PRO A 38 3.26 4.97 11.59
N TYR A 39 2.35 4.47 10.75
CA TYR A 39 0.94 4.87 10.79
C TYR A 39 0.04 3.81 11.44
N ALA A 40 0.56 2.59 11.65
CA ALA A 40 -0.15 1.48 12.26
C ALA A 40 0.73 0.68 13.20
N LYS A 41 0.12 -0.14 14.06
CA LYS A 41 0.81 -1.19 14.80
C LYS A 41 1.37 -2.24 13.83
N PRO A 42 2.52 -2.88 14.16
CA PRO A 42 3.06 -3.96 13.34
C PRO A 42 2.05 -5.11 13.16
N PRO A 43 1.69 -5.51 11.93
CA PRO A 43 0.70 -6.55 11.67
C PRO A 43 1.29 -7.97 11.81
N VAL A 44 1.94 -8.24 12.94
CA VAL A 44 2.62 -9.51 13.25
C VAL A 44 1.78 -10.39 14.19
N ASN A 45 2.07 -11.69 14.22
CA ASN A 45 1.43 -12.66 15.12
C ASN A 45 -0.11 -12.61 14.99
N GLU A 46 -0.82 -12.38 16.09
CA GLU A 46 -2.30 -12.29 16.14
C GLU A 46 -2.86 -11.13 15.29
N LEU A 47 -2.05 -10.10 14.99
CA LEU A 47 -2.43 -9.00 14.09
C LEU A 47 -2.21 -9.34 12.61
N ARG A 48 -1.56 -10.48 12.32
CA ARG A 48 -1.44 -10.96 10.94
C ARG A 48 -2.84 -11.19 10.36
N PHE A 49 -3.03 -10.74 9.12
CA PHE A 49 -4.29 -10.71 8.39
C PHE A 49 -5.40 -9.83 8.99
N GLN A 50 -5.25 -9.27 10.19
CA GLN A 50 -6.25 -8.37 10.75
C GLN A 50 -6.25 -7.02 10.04
N LYS A 51 -7.35 -6.27 10.15
CA LYS A 51 -7.37 -4.85 9.79
C LYS A 51 -6.26 -4.12 10.54
N PRO A 52 -5.57 -3.16 9.91
CA PRO A 52 -4.50 -2.43 10.56
C PRO A 52 -5.07 -1.63 11.73
N GLN A 53 -4.32 -1.58 12.82
CA GLN A 53 -4.69 -0.81 14.00
C GLN A 53 -3.86 0.47 14.06
N PRO A 54 -4.48 1.64 14.28
CA PRO A 54 -3.72 2.89 14.41
C PRO A 54 -2.72 2.80 15.57
N ILE A 55 -1.54 3.39 15.37
CA ILE A 55 -0.59 3.62 16.45
C ILE A 55 -0.97 4.92 17.18
N GLN A 56 -1.23 4.82 18.49
CA GLN A 56 -1.63 6.00 19.28
C GLN A 56 -0.44 6.78 19.82
N HIS A 57 0.66 6.08 20.10
CA HIS A 57 1.87 6.66 20.66
C HIS A 57 3.08 6.10 19.95
N ILE A 58 3.99 6.99 19.58
CA ILE A 58 5.32 6.66 19.07
C ILE A 58 6.37 7.01 20.13
N PRO A 59 7.57 6.41 20.11
CA PRO A 59 8.70 6.92 20.87
C PRO A 59 8.84 8.44 20.69
N ASP A 60 9.12 9.17 21.77
CA ASP A 60 9.21 10.64 21.74
C ASP A 60 10.61 11.07 22.21
N PRO A 61 11.51 11.49 21.30
CA PRO A 61 11.30 11.64 19.85
C PRO A 61 11.45 10.31 19.07
N TYR A 62 10.72 10.19 17.95
CA TYR A 62 10.86 9.12 16.97
C TYR A 62 11.82 9.55 15.86
N ASP A 63 12.80 8.70 15.52
CA ASP A 63 13.73 8.94 14.43
C ASP A 63 13.13 8.51 13.08
N ALA A 64 12.73 9.49 12.27
CA ALA A 64 12.26 9.33 10.90
C ALA A 64 13.30 9.82 9.88
N THR A 65 14.59 9.55 10.10
CA THR A 65 15.66 9.90 9.14
C THR A 65 16.04 8.75 8.20
N GLN A 66 15.55 7.54 8.47
CA GLN A 66 15.91 6.29 7.78
C GLN A 66 14.72 5.69 7.03
N TRP A 67 14.99 5.03 5.91
CA TRP A 67 13.96 4.30 5.18
C TRP A 67 13.40 3.14 6.03
N PRO A 68 12.08 2.90 5.98
CA PRO A 68 11.49 1.72 6.60
C PRO A 68 11.87 0.46 5.80
N LYS A 69 11.58 -0.71 6.37
CA LYS A 69 11.59 -1.96 5.60
C LYS A 69 10.38 -2.03 4.68
N ALA A 70 10.54 -2.68 3.53
CA ALA A 70 9.42 -3.01 2.65
C ALA A 70 8.52 -4.07 3.28
N CYS A 71 7.26 -4.14 2.84
CA CYS A 71 6.39 -5.26 3.20
C CYS A 71 6.87 -6.56 2.56
N ILE A 72 6.64 -7.68 3.24
CA ILE A 72 7.03 -9.00 2.71
C ILE A 72 6.40 -9.25 1.34
N HIS A 73 7.25 -9.55 0.36
CA HIS A 73 6.88 -10.14 -0.92
C HIS A 73 7.95 -11.11 -1.42
N GLN A 74 7.67 -11.84 -2.51
CA GLN A 74 8.68 -12.69 -3.13
C GLN A 74 9.83 -11.84 -3.66
N LYS A 75 11.06 -12.36 -3.56
CA LYS A 75 12.21 -11.73 -4.20
C LYS A 75 11.98 -11.70 -5.70
N LEU A 76 12.14 -10.52 -6.29
CA LEU A 76 12.04 -10.32 -7.73
C LEU A 76 13.37 -10.67 -8.39
N HIS A 77 13.36 -10.81 -9.72
CA HIS A 77 14.56 -11.00 -10.53
C HIS A 77 15.64 -9.95 -10.17
N GLU A 78 16.92 -10.28 -10.33
CA GLU A 78 18.07 -9.46 -9.87
C GLU A 78 18.08 -8.02 -10.40
N ASN A 79 17.38 -7.78 -11.52
CA ASN A 79 17.22 -6.46 -12.12
C ASN A 79 16.25 -5.53 -11.35
N TYR A 80 15.49 -6.08 -10.38
CA TYR A 80 14.58 -5.33 -9.53
C TYR A 80 15.18 -5.09 -8.15
N LEU A 81 14.74 -4.01 -7.49
CA LEU A 81 15.12 -3.74 -6.11
C LEU A 81 14.53 -4.84 -5.21
N ASN A 82 15.40 -5.49 -4.44
CA ASN A 82 15.03 -6.42 -3.38
C ASN A 82 15.41 -5.78 -2.04
N PRO A 83 14.62 -4.82 -1.52
CA PRO A 83 14.93 -4.14 -0.27
C PRO A 83 14.88 -5.10 0.92
N GLU A 84 15.39 -4.66 2.07
CA GLU A 84 15.10 -5.36 3.32
C GLU A 84 13.59 -5.36 3.56
N MET A 85 13.04 -6.54 3.89
CA MET A 85 11.62 -6.75 4.08
C MET A 85 11.31 -7.18 5.52
N SER A 86 10.14 -6.77 6.02
CA SER A 86 9.58 -7.23 7.29
C SER A 86 8.06 -7.26 7.23
N GLU A 87 7.42 -7.98 8.15
CA GLU A 87 5.98 -7.83 8.40
C GLU A 87 5.70 -6.52 9.14
N ASP A 88 6.64 -6.03 9.95
CA ASP A 88 6.61 -4.67 10.48
C ASP A 88 6.99 -3.70 9.35
N CYS A 89 6.00 -3.30 8.56
CA CYS A 89 6.20 -2.54 7.33
C CYS A 89 5.19 -1.41 7.10
N LEU A 90 4.24 -1.18 8.00
CA LEU A 90 3.16 -0.18 7.85
C LEU A 90 3.65 1.23 8.19
N TYR A 91 4.49 1.74 7.29
CA TYR A 91 5.14 3.04 7.38
C TYR A 91 4.82 3.92 6.17
N LEU A 92 4.94 5.24 6.38
CA LEU A 92 4.87 6.25 5.34
C LEU A 92 6.09 7.17 5.36
N ASN A 93 6.32 7.85 4.24
CA ASN A 93 7.40 8.79 4.05
C ASN A 93 6.82 10.12 3.55
N ILE A 94 7.45 11.24 3.92
CA ILE A 94 7.00 12.60 3.62
C ILE A 94 8.18 13.43 3.11
N TRP A 95 7.98 14.10 1.97
CA TRP A 95 8.83 15.18 1.48
C TRP A 95 8.01 16.46 1.46
N SER A 96 8.50 17.49 2.15
CA SER A 96 7.85 18.80 2.21
C SER A 96 8.80 19.89 1.75
N PRO A 97 8.40 20.76 0.80
CA PRO A 97 9.16 21.95 0.43
C PRO A 97 9.04 23.07 1.48
N SER A 98 8.25 22.86 2.53
CA SER A 98 8.06 23.80 3.62
C SER A 98 8.91 23.40 4.83
N GLU A 99 9.44 24.41 5.53
CA GLU A 99 9.86 24.22 6.92
C GLU A 99 8.59 23.98 7.76
N PRO A 100 8.58 23.01 8.70
CA PRO A 100 7.45 22.76 9.58
C PRO A 100 7.23 23.97 10.48
N LYS A 101 6.26 24.81 10.11
CA LYS A 101 5.87 25.99 10.88
C LYS A 101 4.37 25.95 11.13
N PRO A 102 3.90 26.22 12.36
CA PRO A 102 2.48 26.28 12.69
C PRO A 102 1.71 27.37 11.91
N THR A 103 2.43 28.34 11.37
CA THR A 103 1.88 29.51 10.67
C THR A 103 2.54 29.64 9.30
N GLY A 104 1.86 29.15 8.27
CA GLY A 104 2.27 29.23 6.87
C GLY A 104 1.13 28.81 5.96
N ALA A 105 1.17 29.21 4.69
CA ALA A 105 0.22 28.72 3.69
C ALA A 105 0.48 27.22 3.45
N LEU A 106 -0.52 26.39 3.75
CA LEU A 106 -0.44 24.94 3.54
C LEU A 106 -0.37 24.63 2.04
N LYS A 107 0.36 23.57 1.69
CA LYS A 107 0.62 23.16 0.31
C LYS A 107 -0.28 21.98 -0.09
N PRO A 108 -0.64 21.82 -1.38
CA PRO A 108 -1.32 20.62 -1.85
C PRO A 108 -0.52 19.36 -1.50
N VAL A 109 -1.23 18.27 -1.22
CA VAL A 109 -0.64 16.98 -0.82
C VAL A 109 -0.85 15.97 -1.93
N MET A 110 0.21 15.26 -2.32
CA MET A 110 0.17 14.14 -3.26
C MET A 110 0.44 12.83 -2.53
N PHE A 111 -0.55 11.95 -2.48
CA PHE A 111 -0.52 10.68 -1.76
C PHE A 111 -0.33 9.50 -2.72
N TRP A 112 0.87 8.94 -2.74
CA TRP A 112 1.29 7.90 -3.68
C TRP A 112 1.01 6.49 -3.16
N ILE A 113 0.34 5.70 -3.99
CA ILE A 113 0.14 4.26 -3.82
C ILE A 113 0.92 3.52 -4.91
N HIS A 114 1.91 2.72 -4.51
CA HIS A 114 2.74 1.98 -5.46
C HIS A 114 1.97 0.83 -6.14
N GLY A 115 2.40 0.48 -7.35
CA GLY A 115 1.93 -0.68 -8.10
C GLY A 115 2.54 -2.00 -7.64
N GLY A 116 2.56 -3.00 -8.54
CA GLY A 116 3.13 -4.33 -8.27
C GLY A 116 2.09 -5.43 -8.06
N ALA A 117 0.96 -5.34 -8.76
CA ALA A 117 -0.10 -6.35 -8.80
C ALA A 117 -0.71 -6.74 -7.43
N MET A 118 -0.52 -5.91 -6.39
CA MET A 118 -0.80 -6.25 -4.99
C MET A 118 0.03 -7.42 -4.44
N GLN A 119 1.10 -7.82 -5.14
CA GLN A 119 1.94 -8.97 -4.81
C GLN A 119 3.33 -8.56 -4.36
N PHE A 120 3.86 -7.49 -4.94
CA PHE A 120 5.18 -6.93 -4.67
C PHE A 120 5.15 -5.39 -4.77
N GLY A 121 6.27 -4.76 -4.46
CA GLY A 121 6.46 -3.31 -4.55
C GLY A 121 6.68 -2.66 -3.19
N SER A 122 7.27 -1.47 -3.18
CA SER A 122 7.44 -0.70 -1.95
C SER A 122 7.66 0.80 -2.17
N SER A 123 7.28 1.60 -1.18
CA SER A 123 7.62 3.03 -1.10
C SER A 123 9.12 3.34 -1.04
N VAL A 124 9.98 2.34 -0.78
CA VAL A 124 11.44 2.51 -0.71
C VAL A 124 12.13 2.45 -2.07
N GLU A 125 11.39 2.11 -3.14
CA GLU A 125 11.93 2.08 -4.49
C GLU A 125 12.37 3.48 -4.94
N LYS A 126 13.61 3.57 -5.43
CA LYS A 126 14.26 4.86 -5.73
C LYS A 126 13.48 5.73 -6.71
N TRP A 127 12.79 5.12 -7.66
CA TRP A 127 11.98 5.84 -8.66
C TRP A 127 10.70 6.44 -8.07
N TYR A 128 10.28 6.06 -6.86
CA TYR A 128 9.16 6.69 -6.14
C TYR A 128 9.60 7.74 -5.12
N SER A 129 10.88 8.13 -5.11
CA SER A 129 11.35 9.21 -4.23
C SER A 129 10.56 10.50 -4.50
N GLY A 130 9.91 11.03 -3.45
CA GLY A 130 9.09 12.24 -3.56
C GLY A 130 9.87 13.53 -3.77
N GLN A 131 11.21 13.50 -3.70
CA GLN A 131 12.07 14.70 -3.72
C GLN A 131 11.85 15.59 -4.94
N ALA A 132 11.74 15.00 -6.13
CA ALA A 132 11.66 15.74 -7.39
C ALA A 132 10.30 16.46 -7.51
N LEU A 133 9.23 15.73 -7.18
CA LEU A 133 7.87 16.25 -7.22
C LEU A 133 7.65 17.31 -6.13
N ALA A 134 8.16 17.09 -4.92
CA ALA A 134 8.09 18.06 -3.83
C ALA A 134 8.84 19.36 -4.16
N ALA A 135 10.08 19.24 -4.64
CA ALA A 135 10.90 20.39 -4.99
C ALA A 135 10.34 21.17 -6.18
N MET A 136 10.09 20.51 -7.32
CA MET A 136 9.69 21.19 -8.55
C MET A 136 8.22 21.61 -8.54
N GLY A 137 7.34 20.76 -7.99
CA GLY A 137 5.90 20.99 -7.95
C GLY A 137 5.43 21.89 -6.80
N ASP A 138 6.30 22.17 -5.81
CA ASP A 138 5.93 22.91 -4.59
C ASP A 138 4.72 22.28 -3.85
N VAL A 139 4.77 20.96 -3.70
CA VAL A 139 3.74 20.12 -3.07
C VAL A 139 4.34 19.25 -1.96
N VAL A 140 3.53 18.85 -0.99
CA VAL A 140 3.92 17.81 -0.03
C VAL A 140 3.66 16.45 -0.66
N VAL A 141 4.66 15.57 -0.67
CA VAL A 141 4.54 14.22 -1.23
C VAL A 141 4.57 13.20 -0.10
N VAL A 142 3.58 12.32 -0.09
CA VAL A 142 3.49 11.18 0.84
C VAL A 142 3.57 9.88 0.05
N THR A 143 4.42 8.95 0.46
CA THR A 143 4.46 7.58 -0.08
C THR A 143 4.23 6.59 1.05
N ILE A 144 3.55 5.48 0.75
CA ILE A 144 3.17 4.49 1.77
C ILE A 144 3.62 3.08 1.39
N ASN A 145 3.96 2.28 2.38
CA ASN A 145 3.89 0.83 2.26
C ASN A 145 2.49 0.35 2.66
N TYR A 146 2.03 -0.75 2.08
CA TYR A 146 0.81 -1.48 2.46
C TYR A 146 1.05 -2.98 2.29
N ARG A 147 0.32 -3.84 3.02
CA ARG A 147 0.52 -5.30 2.92
C ARG A 147 0.11 -5.84 1.55
N LEU A 148 0.86 -6.84 1.10
CA LEU A 148 0.78 -7.45 -0.22
C LEU A 148 0.53 -8.95 -0.10
N ASN A 149 0.22 -9.61 -1.21
CA ASN A 149 0.07 -11.06 -1.36
C ASN A 149 -0.75 -11.69 -0.23
N ILE A 150 -0.40 -12.88 0.27
CA ILE A 150 -1.10 -13.53 1.38
C ILE A 150 -1.19 -12.64 2.63
N PHE A 151 -0.22 -11.77 2.90
CA PHE A 151 -0.26 -10.90 4.09
C PHE A 151 -1.34 -9.81 4.01
N GLY A 152 -1.68 -9.36 2.80
CA GLY A 152 -2.64 -8.28 2.57
C GLY A 152 -3.95 -8.69 1.90
N MET A 153 -3.98 -9.85 1.24
CA MET A 153 -5.06 -10.23 0.31
C MET A 153 -5.71 -11.58 0.63
N LEU A 154 -5.28 -12.28 1.69
CA LEU A 154 -5.87 -13.55 2.10
C LEU A 154 -7.36 -13.39 2.41
N TYR A 155 -8.17 -14.19 1.72
CA TYR A 155 -9.61 -14.33 1.97
C TYR A 155 -9.93 -15.79 2.24
N THR A 156 -10.54 -16.05 3.40
CA THR A 156 -10.86 -17.42 3.85
C THR A 156 -12.35 -17.70 3.96
N GLY A 157 -13.23 -16.72 3.76
CA GLY A 157 -14.66 -16.87 4.03
C GLY A 157 -15.03 -16.97 5.53
N VAL A 158 -14.07 -17.30 6.41
CA VAL A 158 -14.30 -17.48 7.85
C VAL A 158 -14.46 -16.14 8.55
N LYS A 159 -15.66 -15.89 9.06
CA LYS A 159 -15.97 -14.66 9.80
C LYS A 159 -15.14 -14.53 11.09
N HIS A 160 -14.86 -13.29 11.48
CA HIS A 160 -14.18 -12.93 12.73
C HIS A 160 -12.73 -13.40 12.89
N THR A 161 -12.08 -13.82 11.80
CA THR A 161 -10.69 -14.31 11.81
C THR A 161 -9.68 -13.28 11.30
N GLY A 162 -10.14 -12.13 10.81
CA GLY A 162 -9.30 -11.10 10.19
C GLY A 162 -8.99 -11.34 8.72
N ALA A 163 -8.86 -12.61 8.29
CA ALA A 163 -8.54 -13.01 6.93
C ALA A 163 -9.73 -12.84 5.95
N SER A 164 -10.28 -11.63 5.89
CA SER A 164 -11.48 -11.26 5.13
C SER A 164 -11.17 -10.57 3.81
N GLY A 165 -9.93 -10.68 3.30
CA GLY A 165 -9.48 -10.02 2.06
C GLY A 165 -9.26 -8.51 2.23
N ASN A 166 -8.73 -7.87 1.20
CA ASN A 166 -8.59 -6.40 1.10
C ASN A 166 -7.81 -5.71 2.24
N MET A 167 -7.01 -6.42 3.04
CA MET A 167 -6.30 -5.81 4.18
C MET A 167 -5.26 -4.78 3.73
N GLY A 168 -4.66 -4.95 2.56
CA GLY A 168 -3.82 -3.91 1.97
C GLY A 168 -4.59 -2.62 1.61
N LEU A 169 -5.87 -2.71 1.22
CA LEU A 169 -6.72 -1.51 1.03
C LEU A 169 -7.04 -0.83 2.37
N TRP A 170 -7.25 -1.61 3.43
CA TRP A 170 -7.42 -1.07 4.78
C TRP A 170 -6.14 -0.40 5.29
N ASP A 171 -4.96 -0.92 4.94
CA ASP A 171 -3.66 -0.28 5.23
C ASP A 171 -3.55 1.09 4.55
N GLN A 172 -3.87 1.14 3.26
CA GLN A 172 -3.89 2.39 2.49
C GLN A 172 -4.89 3.40 3.07
N ALA A 173 -6.10 2.95 3.44
CA ALA A 173 -7.12 3.79 4.07
C ALA A 173 -6.66 4.36 5.41
N LEU A 174 -6.02 3.56 6.26
CA LEU A 174 -5.49 4.03 7.54
C LEU A 174 -4.35 5.03 7.35
N ALA A 175 -3.46 4.79 6.38
CA ALA A 175 -2.40 5.74 6.05
C ALA A 175 -2.97 7.07 5.50
N LEU A 176 -4.00 7.01 4.66
CA LEU A 176 -4.68 8.20 4.16
C LEU A 176 -5.37 8.98 5.29
N GLN A 177 -6.04 8.29 6.22
CA GLN A 177 -6.60 8.91 7.42
C GLN A 177 -5.50 9.56 8.28
N TRP A 178 -4.37 8.88 8.46
CA TRP A 178 -3.23 9.44 9.18
C TRP A 178 -2.75 10.75 8.53
N VAL A 179 -2.71 10.81 7.20
CA VAL A 179 -2.35 12.03 6.46
C VAL A 179 -3.36 13.14 6.73
N VAL A 180 -4.67 12.87 6.62
CA VAL A 180 -5.71 13.87 6.95
C VAL A 180 -5.51 14.44 8.36
N ASP A 181 -5.18 13.59 9.33
CA ASP A 181 -5.09 13.97 10.73
C ASP A 181 -3.79 14.73 11.09
N ASN A 182 -2.71 14.59 10.30
CA ASN A 182 -1.38 15.03 10.70
C ASN A 182 -0.63 15.89 9.68
N ILE A 183 -1.02 15.90 8.40
CA ILE A 183 -0.18 16.49 7.33
C ILE A 183 0.01 18.00 7.45
N SER A 184 -0.89 18.71 8.13
CA SER A 184 -0.74 20.13 8.44
C SER A 184 0.53 20.44 9.23
N SER A 185 0.94 19.54 10.13
CA SER A 185 2.19 19.68 10.89
C SER A 185 3.44 19.57 10.02
N PHE A 186 3.30 19.03 8.82
CA PHE A 186 4.36 18.92 7.80
C PHE A 186 4.24 19.98 6.70
N GLY A 187 3.31 20.94 6.84
CA GLY A 187 3.05 22.01 5.87
C GLY A 187 2.11 21.63 4.72
N GLY A 188 1.44 20.48 4.80
CA GLY A 188 0.45 20.06 3.80
C GLY A 188 -0.98 20.42 4.17
N ASP A 189 -1.83 20.64 3.18
CA ASP A 189 -3.24 20.96 3.35
C ASP A 189 -4.09 19.68 3.38
N PRO A 190 -4.70 19.31 4.51
CA PRO A 190 -5.55 18.11 4.60
C PRO A 190 -6.85 18.23 3.79
N HIS A 191 -7.21 19.42 3.30
CA HIS A 191 -8.35 19.67 2.44
C HIS A 191 -7.97 19.76 0.95
N ASN A 192 -6.72 19.46 0.61
CA ASN A 192 -6.22 19.51 -0.76
C ASN A 192 -5.29 18.33 -1.07
N ILE A 193 -5.81 17.11 -0.89
CA ILE A 193 -5.12 15.83 -1.12
C ILE A 193 -5.49 15.28 -2.50
N THR A 194 -4.46 14.90 -3.25
CA THR A 194 -4.57 14.14 -4.51
C THR A 194 -4.04 12.73 -4.30
N VAL A 195 -4.92 11.73 -4.40
CA VAL A 195 -4.51 10.30 -4.35
C VAL A 195 -4.08 9.86 -5.74
N PHE A 196 -2.92 9.23 -5.85
CA PHE A 196 -2.42 8.78 -7.15
C PHE A 196 -1.63 7.49 -7.05
N GLY A 197 -1.64 6.72 -8.14
CA GLY A 197 -0.96 5.44 -8.20
C GLY A 197 -0.85 4.92 -9.62
N GLN A 198 0.04 3.94 -9.80
CA GLN A 198 0.27 3.25 -11.06
C GLN A 198 -0.08 1.77 -10.97
N SER A 199 -0.65 1.19 -12.05
CA SER A 199 -1.04 -0.23 -12.11
C SER A 199 -1.95 -0.62 -10.94
N ALA A 200 -1.57 -1.56 -10.08
CA ALA A 200 -2.31 -1.92 -8.86
C ALA A 200 -2.53 -0.72 -7.91
N GLY A 201 -1.61 0.24 -7.89
CA GLY A 201 -1.80 1.51 -7.18
C GLY A 201 -2.90 2.37 -7.82
N SER A 202 -2.99 2.40 -9.15
CA SER A 202 -4.10 3.05 -9.88
C SER A 202 -5.43 2.34 -9.65
N MET A 203 -5.42 1.01 -9.61
CA MET A 203 -6.60 0.23 -9.23
C MET A 203 -7.02 0.56 -7.80
N SER A 204 -6.08 0.65 -6.86
CA SER A 204 -6.33 1.07 -5.48
C SER A 204 -6.93 2.48 -5.42
N THR A 205 -6.35 3.45 -6.15
CA THR A 205 -6.92 4.81 -6.32
C THR A 205 -8.38 4.74 -6.78
N SER A 206 -8.68 3.94 -7.79
CA SER A 206 -10.07 3.80 -8.27
C SER A 206 -11.01 3.22 -7.21
N VAL A 207 -10.55 2.25 -6.41
CA VAL A 207 -11.34 1.73 -5.29
C VAL A 207 -11.57 2.81 -4.23
N HIS A 208 -10.57 3.64 -3.93
CA HIS A 208 -10.73 4.74 -2.96
C HIS A 208 -11.74 5.80 -3.40
N ILE A 209 -11.88 6.03 -4.71
CA ILE A 209 -12.93 6.91 -5.27
C ILE A 209 -14.34 6.34 -5.02
N LEU A 210 -14.47 5.01 -5.15
CA LEU A 210 -15.74 4.30 -5.02
C LEU A 210 -16.12 4.07 -3.55
N SER A 211 -15.14 3.73 -2.72
CA SER A 211 -15.34 3.23 -1.37
C SER A 211 -15.94 4.30 -0.44
N PRO A 212 -17.06 4.02 0.27
CA PRO A 212 -17.61 4.95 1.25
C PRO A 212 -16.65 5.21 2.42
N ILE A 213 -15.69 4.30 2.64
CA ILE A 213 -14.69 4.40 3.72
C ILE A 213 -13.70 5.53 3.47
N THR A 214 -13.39 5.85 2.21
CA THR A 214 -12.24 6.74 1.89
C THR A 214 -12.56 7.87 0.92
N ARG A 215 -13.66 7.81 0.17
CA ARG A 215 -14.00 8.84 -0.85
C ARG A 215 -14.14 10.27 -0.32
N HIS A 216 -14.29 10.45 0.99
CA HIS A 216 -14.38 11.74 1.66
C HIS A 216 -13.02 12.29 2.15
N LEU A 217 -11.93 11.52 2.04
CA LEU A 217 -10.61 11.85 2.61
C LEU A 217 -9.69 12.61 1.65
N PHE A 218 -10.05 12.76 0.38
CA PHE A 218 -9.20 13.39 -0.63
C PHE A 218 -10.04 14.12 -1.68
N GLN A 219 -9.47 15.03 -2.46
CA GLN A 219 -10.22 15.92 -3.36
C GLN A 219 -9.98 15.61 -4.84
N ARG A 220 -8.87 14.97 -5.19
CA ARG A 220 -8.51 14.67 -6.58
C ARG A 220 -7.88 13.29 -6.71
N ALA A 221 -7.94 12.73 -7.91
CA ALA A 221 -7.30 11.46 -8.20
C ALA A 221 -6.53 11.46 -9.52
N ILE A 222 -5.41 10.73 -9.54
CA ILE A 222 -4.65 10.43 -10.76
C ILE A 222 -4.50 8.92 -10.90
N MET A 223 -4.98 8.39 -12.02
CA MET A 223 -5.02 6.96 -12.33
C MET A 223 -4.09 6.66 -13.51
N MET A 224 -2.96 6.00 -13.23
CA MET A 224 -1.95 5.68 -14.23
C MET A 224 -1.98 4.17 -14.53
N SER A 225 -2.47 3.79 -15.72
CA SER A 225 -2.38 2.41 -16.23
C SER A 225 -3.11 1.36 -15.36
N GLY A 226 -4.29 1.67 -14.81
CA GLY A 226 -5.09 0.67 -14.09
C GLY A 226 -6.43 1.19 -13.56
N ALA A 227 -7.43 0.32 -13.50
CA ALA A 227 -8.74 0.61 -12.90
C ALA A 227 -9.34 -0.69 -12.31
N ALA A 228 -10.01 -0.58 -11.17
CA ALA A 228 -10.74 -1.69 -10.57
C ALA A 228 -12.05 -1.93 -11.33
N THR A 229 -12.25 -3.16 -11.78
CA THR A 229 -13.45 -3.53 -12.56
C THR A 229 -14.22 -4.71 -11.96
N ASN A 230 -13.62 -5.49 -11.06
CA ASN A 230 -14.15 -6.75 -10.50
C ASN A 230 -15.02 -7.58 -11.46
N ASN A 231 -14.47 -7.97 -12.60
CA ASN A 231 -15.22 -8.73 -13.60
C ASN A 231 -15.01 -10.24 -13.52
N VAL A 232 -14.04 -10.70 -12.70
CA VAL A 232 -13.55 -12.08 -12.78
C VAL A 232 -13.71 -12.85 -11.47
N CYS A 233 -13.58 -12.20 -10.32
CA CYS A 233 -13.47 -12.91 -9.05
C CYS A 233 -14.71 -12.77 -8.15
N THR A 234 -15.35 -13.91 -7.85
CA THR A 234 -16.36 -14.00 -6.78
C THR A 234 -15.71 -14.37 -5.46
N PRO A 235 -16.33 -14.06 -4.30
CA PRO A 235 -15.82 -14.50 -3.00
C PRO A 235 -15.54 -16.01 -2.94
N GLN A 236 -16.45 -16.84 -3.48
CA GLN A 236 -16.32 -18.30 -3.49
C GLN A 236 -15.16 -18.78 -4.38
N THR A 237 -14.90 -18.11 -5.51
CA THR A 237 -13.74 -18.43 -6.33
C THR A 237 -12.45 -18.01 -5.63
N LEU A 238 -12.41 -16.83 -5.02
CA LEU A 238 -11.23 -16.34 -4.31
C LEU A 238 -10.86 -17.24 -3.12
N GLU A 239 -11.85 -17.66 -2.33
CA GLU A 239 -11.67 -18.57 -1.20
C GLU A 239 -11.04 -19.89 -1.66
N ARG A 240 -11.58 -20.51 -2.71
CA ARG A 240 -11.04 -21.76 -3.26
C ARG A 240 -9.62 -21.61 -3.80
N GLU A 241 -9.30 -20.50 -4.45
CA GLU A 241 -7.94 -20.25 -4.95
C GLU A 241 -6.95 -20.06 -3.79
N TRP A 242 -7.34 -19.35 -2.73
CA TRP A 242 -6.53 -19.26 -1.51
C TRP A 242 -6.37 -20.61 -0.81
N TYR A 243 -7.45 -21.39 -0.73
CA TYR A 243 -7.44 -22.71 -0.10
C TYR A 243 -6.39 -23.61 -0.75
N LYS A 244 -6.39 -23.71 -2.09
CA LYS A 244 -5.40 -24.49 -2.85
C LYS A 244 -3.95 -24.06 -2.58
N ARG A 245 -3.73 -22.77 -2.32
CA ARG A 245 -2.39 -22.20 -2.11
C ARG A 245 -1.91 -22.38 -0.67
N VAL A 246 -2.81 -22.27 0.31
CA VAL A 246 -2.50 -22.43 1.72
C VAL A 246 -2.02 -23.84 2.06
N VAL A 247 -2.43 -24.86 1.31
CA VAL A 247 -1.87 -26.22 1.46
C VAL A 247 -0.34 -26.23 1.37
N ASN A 248 0.27 -25.38 0.52
CA ASN A 248 1.73 -25.31 0.37
C ASN A 248 2.45 -24.70 1.58
N THR A 249 1.73 -24.03 2.49
CA THR A 249 2.32 -23.47 3.72
C THR A 249 2.47 -24.53 4.81
N GLY A 250 1.83 -25.70 4.66
CA GLY A 250 1.73 -26.71 5.71
C GLY A 250 0.62 -26.43 6.74
N CYS A 251 -0.22 -25.41 6.50
CA CYS A 251 -1.38 -25.10 7.33
C CYS A 251 -2.72 -25.50 6.70
N GLY A 252 -2.71 -26.06 5.48
CA GLY A 252 -3.92 -26.60 4.85
C GLY A 252 -4.23 -28.01 5.34
N ASP A 253 -5.49 -28.43 5.19
CA ASP A 253 -5.88 -29.81 5.46
C ASP A 253 -5.20 -30.76 4.45
N SER A 254 -4.94 -31.98 4.92
CA SER A 254 -4.48 -33.09 4.08
C SER A 254 -5.62 -33.77 3.33
N ASP A 255 -6.89 -33.44 3.63
CA ASP A 255 -8.05 -33.97 2.92
C ASP A 255 -8.23 -33.26 1.56
N PRO A 256 -8.02 -33.95 0.44
CA PRO A 256 -8.16 -33.36 -0.90
C PRO A 256 -9.61 -32.99 -1.26
N ASN A 257 -10.60 -33.44 -0.49
CA ASN A 257 -12.02 -33.09 -0.69
C ASN A 257 -12.46 -31.88 0.14
N SER A 258 -11.69 -31.46 1.15
CA SER A 258 -11.98 -30.24 1.90
C SER A 258 -11.70 -29.02 1.01
N GLN A 259 -12.59 -28.03 1.03
CA GLN A 259 -12.49 -26.79 0.26
C GLN A 259 -12.82 -25.54 1.10
N GLU A 260 -12.97 -25.71 2.41
CA GLU A 260 -13.39 -24.65 3.32
C GLU A 260 -12.32 -24.43 4.38
N PHE A 261 -12.04 -23.17 4.68
CA PHE A 261 -11.10 -22.83 5.75
C PHE A 261 -11.71 -23.10 7.13
N THR A 262 -10.89 -23.63 8.04
CA THR A 262 -11.24 -23.71 9.46
C THR A 262 -10.53 -22.63 10.27
N PRO A 263 -11.06 -22.23 11.44
CA PRO A 263 -10.35 -21.33 12.35
C PRO A 263 -8.94 -21.83 12.71
N HIS A 264 -8.75 -23.15 12.84
CA HIS A 264 -7.45 -23.75 13.16
C HIS A 264 -6.41 -23.53 12.05
N MET A 265 -6.81 -23.62 10.76
CA MET A 265 -5.91 -23.31 9.65
C MET A 265 -5.44 -21.86 9.70
N ILE A 266 -6.31 -20.94 10.10
CA ILE A 266 -5.99 -19.51 10.18
C ILE A 266 -5.05 -19.23 11.35
N GLU A 267 -5.29 -19.85 12.51
CA GLU A 267 -4.36 -19.80 13.64
C GLU A 267 -2.98 -20.37 13.29
N CYS A 268 -2.92 -21.45 12.50
CA CYS A 268 -1.68 -21.99 11.97
C CYS A 268 -0.98 -20.95 11.08
N LEU A 269 -1.70 -20.34 10.13
CA LEU A 269 -1.17 -19.31 9.24
C LEU A 269 -0.65 -18.07 10.00
N GLN A 270 -1.31 -17.66 11.08
CA GLN A 270 -0.88 -16.55 11.94
C GLN A 270 0.43 -16.83 12.67
N LYS A 271 0.72 -18.11 12.95
CA LYS A 271 1.94 -18.56 13.65
C LYS A 271 3.03 -19.05 12.69
N ALA A 272 2.69 -19.28 11.42
CA ALA A 272 3.63 -19.80 10.43
C ALA A 272 4.81 -18.83 10.20
N PRO A 273 6.04 -19.34 10.01
CA PRO A 273 7.15 -18.53 9.54
C PRO A 273 6.85 -17.88 8.19
N VAL A 274 7.34 -16.65 7.98
CA VAL A 274 7.20 -15.91 6.71
C VAL A 274 7.59 -16.75 5.49
N ALA A 275 8.69 -17.50 5.58
CA ALA A 275 9.16 -18.36 4.50
C ALA A 275 8.18 -19.48 4.12
N GLN A 276 7.35 -19.95 5.06
CA GLN A 276 6.30 -20.93 4.77
C GLN A 276 5.09 -20.24 4.11
N LEU A 277 4.69 -19.06 4.60
CA LEU A 277 3.59 -18.29 4.00
C LEU A 277 3.86 -17.90 2.55
N LEU A 278 5.11 -17.52 2.23
CA LEU A 278 5.50 -17.19 0.86
C LEU A 278 5.36 -18.36 -0.13
N LYS A 279 5.20 -19.61 0.34
CA LYS A 279 4.90 -20.77 -0.52
C LYS A 279 3.46 -20.76 -1.06
N ALA A 280 2.56 -20.01 -0.44
CA ALA A 280 1.21 -19.77 -0.98
C ALA A 280 1.23 -18.78 -2.16
N VAL A 281 2.30 -17.99 -2.29
CA VAL A 281 2.48 -17.10 -3.44
C VAL A 281 3.03 -17.94 -4.58
N GLY A 282 2.18 -18.25 -5.57
CA GLY A 282 2.54 -19.05 -6.72
C GLY A 282 3.37 -18.25 -7.74
N PRO A 283 4.07 -18.93 -8.67
CA PRO A 283 4.85 -18.26 -9.72
C PRO A 283 3.99 -17.55 -10.76
N GLN A 284 2.67 -17.83 -10.79
CA GLN A 284 1.72 -17.29 -11.75
C GLN A 284 0.58 -16.61 -11.00
N LEU A 285 0.28 -15.38 -11.42
CA LEU A 285 -0.86 -14.63 -10.92
C LEU A 285 -2.12 -15.09 -11.64
N THR A 286 -3.12 -15.45 -10.83
CA THR A 286 -4.48 -15.70 -11.31
C THR A 286 -5.18 -14.37 -11.57
N ALA A 287 -6.22 -14.39 -12.41
CA ALA A 287 -7.06 -13.21 -12.61
C ALA A 287 -7.72 -12.73 -11.30
N CYS A 288 -8.00 -13.64 -10.37
CA CYS A 288 -8.51 -13.31 -9.04
C CYS A 288 -7.50 -12.54 -8.17
N GLU A 289 -6.22 -12.89 -8.23
CA GLU A 289 -5.15 -12.20 -7.49
C GLU A 289 -4.84 -10.80 -8.05
N LEU A 290 -5.31 -10.50 -9.26
CA LEU A 290 -5.20 -9.20 -9.90
C LEU A 290 -6.44 -8.33 -9.67
N ASP A 291 -7.41 -8.79 -8.88
CA ASP A 291 -8.66 -8.08 -8.60
C ASP A 291 -8.86 -7.84 -7.10
N PHE A 292 -9.81 -6.96 -6.76
CA PHE A 292 -10.21 -6.75 -5.38
C PHE A 292 -11.49 -7.50 -5.05
N LEU A 293 -11.58 -7.99 -3.81
CA LEU A 293 -12.78 -8.65 -3.32
C LEU A 293 -13.91 -7.64 -3.12
N VAL A 294 -15.09 -7.91 -3.69
CA VAL A 294 -16.33 -7.23 -3.27
C VAL A 294 -16.74 -7.82 -1.92
N ASP A 295 -16.33 -7.14 -0.85
CA ASP A 295 -16.47 -7.59 0.55
C ASP A 295 -17.75 -7.07 1.23
N GLY A 296 -18.52 -6.21 0.54
CA GLY A 296 -19.72 -5.59 1.10
C GLY A 296 -19.44 -4.48 2.12
N GLN A 297 -18.16 -4.14 2.36
CA GLN A 297 -17.75 -3.13 3.33
C GLN A 297 -16.84 -2.08 2.71
N PHE A 298 -15.61 -2.44 2.33
CA PHE A 298 -14.69 -1.53 1.66
C PHE A 298 -15.11 -1.32 0.21
N ILE A 299 -15.52 -2.42 -0.44
CA ILE A 299 -16.09 -2.44 -1.78
C ILE A 299 -17.52 -2.99 -1.64
N PRO A 300 -18.54 -2.11 -1.48
CA PRO A 300 -19.90 -2.54 -1.17
C PRO A 300 -20.55 -3.38 -2.26
N LYS A 301 -20.23 -3.09 -3.52
CA LYS A 301 -20.81 -3.72 -4.72
C LYS A 301 -19.77 -3.76 -5.83
N ASN A 302 -20.10 -4.43 -6.94
CA ASN A 302 -19.25 -4.46 -8.11
C ASN A 302 -18.87 -3.02 -8.55
N PRO A 303 -17.59 -2.70 -8.76
CA PRO A 303 -17.14 -1.37 -9.17
C PRO A 303 -17.84 -0.81 -10.42
N ILE A 304 -18.11 -1.65 -11.42
CA ILE A 304 -18.81 -1.24 -12.65
C ILE A 304 -20.27 -0.89 -12.36
N GLU A 305 -20.93 -1.61 -11.45
CA GLU A 305 -22.29 -1.28 -11.01
C GLU A 305 -22.32 0.03 -10.21
N MET A 306 -21.33 0.25 -9.34
CA MET A 306 -21.20 1.51 -8.59
C MET A 306 -21.04 2.70 -9.53
N LEU A 307 -20.18 2.58 -10.56
CA LEU A 307 -20.04 3.59 -11.60
C LEU A 307 -21.35 3.84 -12.37
N LYS A 308 -22.03 2.77 -12.83
CA LYS A 308 -23.29 2.89 -13.59
C LYS A 308 -24.44 3.52 -12.78
N SER A 309 -24.47 3.27 -11.48
CA SER A 309 -25.51 3.77 -10.57
C SER A 309 -25.19 5.13 -9.97
N GLY A 310 -23.99 5.67 -10.19
CA GLY A 310 -23.55 6.93 -9.59
C GLY A 310 -23.14 6.83 -8.11
N ASP A 311 -22.98 5.63 -7.56
CA ASP A 311 -22.55 5.41 -6.16
C ASP A 311 -21.04 5.59 -6.01
N TYR A 312 -20.58 6.80 -6.24
CA TYR A 312 -19.20 7.23 -6.07
C TYR A 312 -19.16 8.75 -5.84
N ARG A 313 -17.99 9.29 -5.53
CA ARG A 313 -17.83 10.74 -5.39
C ARG A 313 -17.98 11.45 -6.73
N GLN A 314 -19.02 12.27 -6.87
CA GLN A 314 -19.32 12.98 -8.12
C GLN A 314 -18.52 14.29 -8.28
N ASP A 315 -18.06 14.90 -7.19
CA ASP A 315 -17.28 16.15 -7.15
C ASP A 315 -15.78 15.86 -7.02
N LEU A 316 -15.19 15.24 -8.05
CA LEU A 316 -13.78 14.85 -8.05
C LEU A 316 -13.09 15.27 -9.36
N ASP A 317 -11.96 15.97 -9.25
CA ASP A 317 -11.07 16.17 -10.40
C ASP A 317 -10.27 14.89 -10.65
N LEU A 318 -10.29 14.41 -11.90
CA LEU A 318 -9.73 13.12 -12.27
C LEU A 318 -8.80 13.24 -13.48
N LEU A 319 -7.58 12.73 -13.36
CA LEU A 319 -6.64 12.56 -14.47
C LEU A 319 -6.40 11.06 -14.68
N ILE A 320 -6.71 10.53 -15.85
CA ILE A 320 -6.49 9.12 -16.20
C ILE A 320 -5.60 9.04 -17.44
N GLY A 321 -4.69 8.06 -17.47
CA GLY A 321 -3.89 7.79 -18.65
C GLY A 321 -3.34 6.37 -18.69
N THR A 322 -2.91 5.95 -19.88
CA THR A 322 -2.22 4.69 -20.14
C THR A 322 -0.94 4.98 -20.91
N VAL A 323 0.01 4.03 -20.91
CA VAL A 323 1.15 4.07 -21.83
C VAL A 323 0.78 3.45 -23.18
N ALA A 324 1.59 3.72 -24.22
CA ALA A 324 1.30 3.25 -25.57
C ALA A 324 1.29 1.72 -25.70
N ASN A 325 2.05 1.00 -24.86
CA ASN A 325 2.27 -0.45 -24.97
C ASN A 325 2.14 -1.16 -23.61
N GLU A 326 0.96 -1.09 -22.95
CA GLU A 326 0.71 -1.69 -21.62
C GLU A 326 1.06 -3.18 -21.55
N GLY A 327 0.68 -3.94 -22.58
CA GLY A 327 0.79 -5.39 -22.60
C GLY A 327 2.23 -5.91 -22.76
N THR A 328 3.16 -5.13 -23.31
CA THR A 328 4.50 -5.63 -23.66
C THR A 328 5.28 -6.11 -22.44
N MET A 329 5.19 -5.37 -21.33
CA MET A 329 5.81 -5.78 -20.06
C MET A 329 5.11 -7.03 -19.50
N VAL A 330 3.77 -7.08 -19.55
CA VAL A 330 2.98 -8.19 -19.02
C VAL A 330 3.28 -9.49 -19.77
N MET A 331 3.45 -9.41 -21.09
CA MET A 331 3.78 -10.56 -21.93
C MET A 331 5.09 -11.24 -21.50
N ALA A 332 6.07 -10.51 -20.98
CA ALA A 332 7.30 -11.10 -20.45
C ALA A 332 7.07 -11.98 -19.20
N PHE A 333 5.98 -11.78 -18.44
CA PHE A 333 5.63 -12.64 -17.30
C PHE A 333 4.90 -13.92 -17.70
N TYR A 334 4.25 -13.95 -18.87
CA TYR A 334 3.44 -15.09 -19.32
C TYR A 334 4.08 -15.91 -20.44
N MET A 335 5.04 -15.33 -21.16
CA MET A 335 5.67 -16.00 -22.31
C MET A 335 7.02 -16.60 -21.93
N ASP A 336 7.15 -17.90 -22.15
CA ASP A 336 8.44 -18.59 -22.12
C ASP A 336 9.34 -18.03 -23.24
N PRO A 337 10.46 -17.36 -22.90
CA PRO A 337 11.33 -16.75 -23.91
C PRO A 337 11.92 -17.77 -24.89
N VAL A 338 12.00 -19.05 -24.52
CA VAL A 338 12.49 -20.14 -25.38
C VAL A 338 11.47 -20.53 -26.44
N LYS A 339 10.16 -20.38 -26.16
CA LYS A 339 9.09 -20.75 -27.09
C LYS A 339 8.72 -19.62 -28.06
N PHE A 340 9.02 -18.37 -27.72
CA PHE A 340 8.62 -17.21 -28.52
C PHE A 340 9.59 -16.85 -29.66
N ASN A 341 10.79 -17.44 -29.65
CA ASN A 341 11.84 -17.25 -30.66
C ASN A 341 11.85 -18.36 -31.74
N ARG A 342 10.75 -19.09 -31.93
CA ARG A 342 10.58 -20.09 -32.99
C ARG A 342 9.53 -19.70 -34.00
#